data_AF-Q0N3X4-F1
#
_entry.id   AF-Q0N3X4-F1
#
_cell.length_a   1.000
_cell.length_b   1.000
_cell.length_c   1.000
_cell.angle_alpha   90.00
_cell.angle_beta   90.00
_cell.angle_gamma   90.00
#
_symmetry.space_group_name_H-M   'P 1'
#
loop_
_entity.id
_entity.type
_entity.pdbx_description
1 polymer ?
#
loop_
_entity_poly.entity_id
_entity_poly.type
_entity_poly.pdbx_seq_one_letter_code
_entity_poly.pdbx_strand_id
1 'polypeptide(L)'
;QKTLAVGAYVSLSACGHCNEEFCDSVTCAAPELLTKDDCGCCDRCLSVEGEVCGGRDERRARCAPGMVCVSRPRFGTGASSFSDGTGFCLCEEDGAVCGSDGKTYSSACVLRLQSWKSQHEGKGSIHKTHDGECKFAPLIIVSPRKIHNVTGSQVYLSCEVKAVPTPIITWRKVTESPKGTKLFEELPGDRVNVAVQVRGGPSRHECTGWVMLSPLTKEDEGTYQCHATNMVGETWADGTIKVTEHNARRIKRRNHGGSTSKV
;
A
#
# COMPACT_ATOMS: atom_id res chain seq x y z
N GLN A 1 -16.90 -1.50 -48.41
CA GLN A 1 -18.28 -1.29 -47.92
C GLN A 1 -18.31 -1.61 -46.44
N LYS A 2 -18.43 -0.58 -45.58
CA LYS A 2 -18.59 -0.74 -44.14
C LYS A 2 -20.08 -0.65 -43.84
N THR A 3 -20.65 -1.73 -43.32
CA THR A 3 -22.05 -1.80 -42.89
C THR A 3 -22.14 -1.19 -41.50
N LEU A 4 -22.80 -0.03 -41.36
CA LEU A 4 -23.20 0.51 -40.07
C LEU A 4 -24.29 -0.38 -39.47
N ALA A 5 -24.05 -0.93 -38.28
CA ALA A 5 -25.09 -1.55 -37.48
C ALA A 5 -25.93 -0.43 -36.85
N VAL A 6 -27.16 -0.30 -37.32
CA VAL A 6 -28.20 0.58 -36.75
C VAL A 6 -28.55 0.05 -35.37
N GLY A 7 -28.40 0.90 -34.35
CA GLY A 7 -28.74 0.57 -32.97
C GLY A 7 -30.21 0.15 -32.86
N ALA A 8 -30.46 -0.96 -32.16
CA ALA A 8 -31.79 -1.40 -31.83
C ALA A 8 -32.43 -0.36 -30.89
N TYR A 9 -33.41 0.39 -31.40
CA TYR A 9 -34.33 1.16 -30.58
C TYR A 9 -35.12 0.18 -29.71
N VAL A 10 -34.90 0.20 -28.40
CA VAL A 10 -35.79 -0.45 -27.44
C VAL A 10 -37.17 0.19 -27.59
N SER A 11 -38.17 -0.62 -27.91
CA SER A 11 -39.55 -0.16 -28.04
C SER A 11 -40.04 0.31 -26.66
N LEU A 12 -40.52 1.56 -26.57
CA LEU A 12 -41.22 2.16 -25.41
C LEU A 12 -42.51 1.41 -24.99
N SER A 13 -42.77 0.22 -25.52
CA SER A 13 -44.04 -0.52 -25.39
C SER A 13 -44.09 -1.54 -24.24
N ALA A 14 -43.03 -1.69 -23.44
CA ALA A 14 -42.98 -2.62 -22.30
C ALA A 14 -43.24 -1.96 -20.94
N CYS A 15 -43.14 -0.63 -20.84
CA CYS A 15 -43.40 0.11 -19.61
C CYS A 15 -44.88 0.51 -19.50
N GLY A 16 -45.48 0.29 -18.34
CA GLY A 16 -46.82 0.79 -18.02
C GLY A 16 -46.81 2.28 -17.67
N HIS A 17 -47.98 2.81 -17.29
CA HIS A 17 -48.06 4.17 -16.72
C HIS A 17 -47.27 4.27 -15.42
N CYS A 18 -46.50 5.36 -15.28
CA CYS A 18 -45.79 5.64 -14.04
C CYS A 18 -46.79 5.99 -12.94
N ASN A 19 -46.73 5.27 -11.82
CA ASN A 19 -47.42 5.63 -10.60
C ASN A 19 -46.39 5.80 -9.48
N GLU A 20 -46.15 7.05 -9.11
CA GLU A 20 -45.11 7.44 -8.14
C GLU A 20 -45.41 6.94 -6.72
N GLU A 21 -46.67 6.63 -6.37
CA GLU A 21 -47.02 6.09 -5.05
C GLU A 21 -46.44 4.70 -4.78
N PHE A 22 -46.12 3.95 -5.85
CA PHE A 22 -45.47 2.64 -5.74
C PHE A 22 -43.93 2.72 -5.76
N CYS A 23 -43.37 3.92 -5.85
CA CYS A 23 -41.93 4.10 -5.84
C CYS A 23 -41.39 4.14 -4.40
N ASP A 24 -40.33 3.37 -4.16
CA ASP A 24 -39.59 3.43 -2.91
C ASP A 24 -38.81 4.75 -2.81
N SER A 25 -38.82 5.38 -1.64
CA SER A 25 -37.96 6.53 -1.37
C SER A 25 -36.50 6.08 -1.24
N VAL A 26 -35.60 6.72 -1.98
CA VAL A 26 -34.17 6.38 -1.97
C VAL A 26 -33.31 7.54 -1.49
N THR A 27 -32.23 7.23 -0.79
CA THR A 27 -31.19 8.20 -0.42
C THR A 27 -29.86 7.69 -0.96
N CYS A 28 -29.33 8.39 -1.96
CA CYS A 28 -28.09 7.98 -2.62
C CYS A 28 -26.86 8.48 -1.88
N ALA A 29 -25.71 7.88 -2.18
CA ALA A 29 -24.44 8.29 -1.59
C ALA A 29 -24.04 9.75 -1.92
N ALA A 30 -24.58 10.29 -3.01
CA ALA A 30 -24.56 11.71 -3.39
C ALA A 30 -25.80 12.00 -4.28
N PRO A 31 -26.35 13.23 -4.26
CA PRO A 31 -27.48 13.62 -5.13
C PRO A 31 -27.23 13.40 -6.63
N GLU A 32 -25.97 13.51 -7.09
CA GLU A 32 -25.54 13.32 -8.47
C GLU A 32 -25.64 11.85 -8.94
N LEU A 33 -25.88 10.93 -8.01
CA LEU A 33 -26.12 9.51 -8.31
C LEU A 33 -27.60 9.17 -8.46
N LEU A 34 -28.50 10.13 -8.24
CA LEU A 34 -29.93 9.94 -8.43
C LEU A 34 -30.25 9.86 -9.92
N THR A 35 -30.95 8.81 -10.31
CA THR A 35 -31.44 8.61 -11.69
C THR A 35 -32.84 8.02 -11.64
N LYS A 36 -33.52 7.98 -12.78
CA LYS A 36 -34.78 7.23 -12.90
C LYS A 36 -34.50 5.76 -13.24
N ASP A 37 -35.46 4.88 -12.99
CA ASP A 37 -35.45 3.51 -13.54
C ASP A 37 -35.48 3.49 -15.08
N ASP A 38 -35.45 2.30 -15.68
CA ASP A 38 -35.44 2.14 -17.15
C ASP A 38 -36.73 2.65 -17.82
N CYS A 39 -37.83 2.72 -17.07
CA CYS A 39 -39.11 3.28 -17.51
C CYS A 39 -39.23 4.80 -17.27
N GLY A 40 -38.25 5.42 -16.61
CA GLY A 40 -38.26 6.85 -16.29
C GLY A 40 -39.14 7.23 -15.10
N CYS A 41 -39.62 6.28 -14.30
CA CYS A 41 -40.63 6.50 -13.27
C CYS A 41 -40.04 6.71 -11.86
N CYS A 42 -39.52 5.65 -11.25
CA CYS A 42 -39.06 5.69 -9.86
C CYS A 42 -37.62 6.18 -9.76
N ASP A 43 -37.34 6.92 -8.69
CA ASP A 43 -35.98 7.33 -8.35
C ASP A 43 -35.15 6.13 -7.90
N ARG A 44 -33.90 6.08 -8.37
CA ARG A 44 -32.93 5.02 -8.07
C ARG A 44 -31.53 5.60 -7.95
N CYS A 45 -30.71 4.91 -7.17
CA CYS A 45 -29.30 5.26 -7.03
C CYS A 45 -28.46 4.47 -8.02
N LEU A 46 -27.57 5.18 -8.71
CA LEU A 46 -26.46 4.57 -9.42
C LEU A 46 -25.47 3.98 -8.42
N SER A 47 -24.94 2.81 -8.77
CA SER A 47 -23.95 2.11 -7.96
C SER A 47 -22.57 2.72 -8.09
N VAL A 48 -21.90 2.87 -6.96
CA VAL A 48 -20.53 3.39 -6.88
C VAL A 48 -19.52 2.24 -6.98
N GLU A 49 -18.24 2.60 -7.06
CA GLU A 49 -17.16 1.62 -7.19
C GLU A 49 -17.19 0.57 -6.07
N GLY A 50 -17.13 -0.70 -6.45
CA GLY A 50 -17.21 -1.85 -5.55
C GLY A 50 -18.64 -2.33 -5.26
N GLU A 51 -19.68 -1.58 -5.63
CA GLU A 51 -21.07 -2.04 -5.48
C GLU A 51 -21.51 -2.94 -6.63
N VAL A 52 -22.54 -3.75 -6.36
CA VAL A 52 -23.12 -4.71 -7.30
C VAL A 52 -23.88 -4.01 -8.43
N CYS A 53 -23.71 -4.51 -9.65
CA CYS A 53 -24.36 -4.02 -10.84
C CYS A 53 -24.84 -5.14 -11.76
N GLY A 54 -25.72 -4.81 -12.70
CA GLY A 54 -26.13 -5.70 -13.78
C GLY A 54 -27.00 -6.89 -13.36
N GLY A 55 -27.62 -7.54 -14.33
CA GLY A 55 -28.52 -8.67 -14.12
C GLY A 55 -29.80 -8.61 -14.93
N ARG A 56 -30.67 -9.61 -14.73
CA ARG A 56 -31.99 -9.69 -15.39
C ARG A 56 -33.13 -9.02 -14.61
N ASP A 57 -32.90 -8.67 -13.34
CA ASP A 57 -33.89 -7.92 -12.55
C ASP A 57 -33.58 -6.43 -12.72
N GLU A 58 -34.56 -5.66 -13.22
CA GLU A 58 -34.46 -4.21 -13.38
C GLU A 58 -34.10 -3.53 -12.07
N ARG A 59 -34.41 -4.12 -10.90
CA ARG A 59 -34.08 -3.59 -9.57
C ARG A 59 -32.58 -3.48 -9.27
N ARG A 60 -31.70 -3.90 -10.18
CA ARG A 60 -30.25 -3.84 -9.98
C ARG A 60 -29.69 -2.52 -10.50
N ALA A 61 -28.81 -1.92 -9.71
CA ALA A 61 -28.29 -0.59 -9.98
C ALA A 61 -27.35 -0.56 -11.20
N ARG A 62 -27.49 0.50 -12.00
CA ARG A 62 -26.54 0.88 -13.06
C ARG A 62 -25.35 1.55 -12.42
N CYS A 63 -24.15 1.35 -12.96
CA CYS A 63 -22.96 2.02 -12.43
C CYS A 63 -23.00 3.53 -12.65
N ALA A 64 -22.37 4.29 -11.75
CA ALA A 64 -22.21 5.73 -11.89
C ALA A 64 -21.40 6.11 -13.14
N PRO A 65 -21.45 7.36 -13.62
CA PRO A 65 -20.75 7.76 -14.85
C PRO A 65 -19.24 7.47 -14.83
N GLY A 66 -18.63 7.05 -15.94
CA GLY A 66 -17.19 6.72 -15.96
C GLY A 66 -16.82 5.45 -15.17
N MET A 67 -17.80 4.57 -14.95
CA MET A 67 -17.59 3.24 -14.40
C MET A 67 -18.14 2.19 -15.36
N VAL A 68 -17.58 0.98 -15.29
CA VAL A 68 -18.00 -0.18 -16.07
C VAL A 68 -18.44 -1.29 -15.14
N CYS A 69 -19.56 -1.94 -15.49
CA CYS A 69 -20.02 -3.12 -14.77
C CYS A 69 -19.24 -4.35 -15.23
N VAL A 70 -18.40 -4.91 -14.36
CA VAL A 70 -17.58 -6.08 -14.68
C VAL A 70 -18.13 -7.35 -14.03
N SER A 71 -18.37 -8.38 -14.84
CA SER A 71 -18.80 -9.70 -14.35
C SER A 71 -17.63 -10.47 -13.74
N ARG A 72 -17.87 -11.22 -12.65
CA ARG A 72 -16.86 -12.16 -12.13
C ARG A 72 -16.73 -13.37 -13.05
N PRO A 73 -15.51 -13.80 -13.45
CA PRO A 73 -15.33 -15.08 -14.11
C PRO A 73 -15.70 -16.22 -13.16
N ARG A 74 -16.43 -17.23 -13.67
CA ARG A 74 -16.81 -18.43 -12.94
C ARG A 74 -15.58 -19.28 -12.57
N PHE A 75 -14.88 -18.95 -11.49
CA PHE A 75 -13.87 -19.83 -10.91
C PHE A 75 -14.45 -20.52 -9.66
N GLY A 76 -14.90 -21.77 -9.83
CA GLY A 76 -15.31 -22.63 -8.74
C GLY A 76 -16.58 -23.42 -9.05
N THR A 77 -16.45 -24.75 -9.07
CA THR A 77 -17.56 -25.70 -9.02
C THR A 77 -18.24 -25.59 -7.66
N GLY A 78 -19.28 -24.78 -7.56
CA GLY A 78 -20.04 -24.62 -6.33
C GLY A 78 -21.08 -23.53 -6.48
N ALA A 79 -22.32 -23.93 -6.74
CA ALA A 79 -23.47 -23.06 -6.83
C ALA A 79 -23.61 -22.21 -5.56
N SER A 80 -23.34 -20.90 -5.68
CA SER A 80 -23.74 -19.90 -4.69
C SER A 80 -24.17 -18.61 -5.40
N SER A 81 -25.48 -18.50 -5.56
CA SER A 81 -26.31 -17.29 -5.40
C SER A 81 -26.06 -16.02 -6.23
N PHE A 82 -25.13 -15.97 -7.19
CA PHE A 82 -25.04 -14.85 -8.13
C PHE A 82 -25.64 -15.25 -9.49
N SER A 83 -26.81 -14.70 -9.79
CA SER A 83 -27.52 -14.91 -11.07
C SER A 83 -26.68 -14.47 -12.27
N ASP A 84 -26.78 -15.19 -13.39
CA ASP A 84 -26.16 -14.81 -14.67
C ASP A 84 -26.33 -13.30 -14.96
N GLY A 85 -25.21 -12.63 -15.25
CA GLY A 85 -25.18 -11.22 -15.64
C GLY A 85 -24.98 -10.19 -14.52
N THR A 86 -24.70 -10.61 -13.27
CA THR A 86 -24.29 -9.68 -12.19
C THR A 86 -22.79 -9.42 -12.19
N GLY A 87 -22.39 -8.23 -11.77
CA GLY A 87 -21.01 -7.78 -11.66
C GLY A 87 -20.81 -6.76 -10.53
N PHE A 88 -19.66 -6.09 -10.55
CA PHE A 88 -19.34 -4.97 -9.69
C PHE A 88 -18.95 -3.76 -10.53
N CYS A 89 -19.26 -2.56 -10.05
CA CYS A 89 -18.84 -1.33 -10.70
C CYS A 89 -17.35 -1.10 -10.43
N LEU A 90 -16.57 -0.93 -11.49
CA LEU A 90 -15.18 -0.48 -11.43
C LEU A 90 -15.02 0.83 -12.18
N CYS A 91 -14.07 1.66 -11.75
CA CYS A 91 -13.74 2.88 -12.48
C CYS A 91 -13.16 2.54 -13.86
N GLU A 92 -13.52 3.32 -14.87
CA GLU A 92 -12.92 3.19 -16.21
C GLU A 92 -11.45 3.63 -16.22
N GLU A 93 -11.12 4.65 -15.42
CA GLU A 93 -9.73 5.08 -15.19
C GLU A 93 -9.08 4.21 -14.10
N ASP A 94 -7.97 3.57 -14.47
CA ASP A 94 -7.19 2.74 -13.56
C ASP A 94 -6.21 3.55 -12.70
N GLY A 95 -6.11 3.15 -11.43
CA GLY A 95 -5.05 3.60 -10.53
C GLY A 95 -5.42 4.76 -9.61
N ALA A 96 -4.58 4.94 -8.59
CA ALA A 96 -4.75 5.98 -7.59
C ALA A 96 -4.59 7.38 -8.21
N VAL A 97 -5.21 8.38 -7.59
CA VAL A 97 -5.11 9.79 -7.99
C VAL A 97 -4.87 10.68 -6.78
N CYS A 98 -4.20 11.82 -6.99
CA CYS A 98 -3.99 12.82 -5.96
C CYS A 98 -5.05 13.92 -6.08
N GLY A 99 -5.80 14.16 -5.00
CA GLY A 99 -6.78 15.23 -4.92
C GLY A 99 -6.16 16.60 -4.63
N SER A 100 -6.92 17.66 -4.89
CA SER A 100 -6.57 19.04 -4.55
C SER A 100 -6.55 19.29 -3.04
N ASP A 101 -7.09 18.38 -2.25
CA ASP A 101 -7.05 18.35 -0.79
C ASP A 101 -5.78 17.70 -0.23
N GLY A 102 -4.85 17.28 -1.10
CA GLY A 102 -3.62 16.60 -0.72
C GLY A 102 -3.81 15.13 -0.31
N LYS A 103 -5.01 14.57 -0.53
CA LYS A 103 -5.33 13.18 -0.22
C LYS A 103 -5.22 12.29 -1.45
N THR A 104 -4.65 11.11 -1.26
CA THR A 104 -4.67 10.05 -2.26
C THR A 104 -6.01 9.33 -2.25
N TYR A 105 -6.61 9.18 -3.43
CA TYR A 105 -7.81 8.38 -3.66
C TYR A 105 -7.46 7.14 -4.47
N SER A 106 -8.12 6.02 -4.22
CA SER A 106 -7.84 4.74 -4.89
C SER A 106 -8.16 4.74 -6.38
N SER A 107 -9.05 5.63 -6.83
CA SER A 107 -9.43 5.83 -8.22
C SER A 107 -9.96 7.26 -8.44
N ALA A 108 -10.05 7.67 -9.71
CA ALA A 108 -10.72 8.92 -10.10
C ALA A 108 -12.21 8.94 -9.71
N CYS A 109 -12.88 7.78 -9.73
CA CYS A 109 -14.29 7.66 -9.40
C CYS A 109 -14.56 7.86 -7.91
N VAL A 110 -13.70 7.31 -7.04
CA VAL A 110 -13.78 7.54 -5.59
C VAL A 110 -13.50 9.01 -5.27
N LEU A 111 -12.53 9.66 -5.93
CA LEU A 111 -12.30 11.09 -5.78
C LEU A 111 -13.56 11.89 -6.15
N ARG A 112 -14.21 11.59 -7.28
CA ARG A 112 -15.40 12.31 -7.73
C ARG A 112 -16.56 12.20 -6.73
N LEU A 113 -16.80 11.01 -6.19
CA LEU A 113 -17.82 10.82 -5.15
C LEU A 113 -17.53 11.66 -3.90
N GLN A 114 -16.27 11.73 -3.48
CA GLN A 114 -15.86 12.53 -2.32
C GLN A 114 -15.92 14.03 -2.60
N SER A 115 -15.66 14.44 -3.84
CA SER A 115 -15.85 15.82 -4.29
C SER A 115 -17.31 16.27 -4.16
N TRP A 116 -18.26 15.44 -4.61
CA TRP A 116 -19.69 15.75 -4.45
C TRP A 116 -20.07 15.89 -2.97
N LYS A 117 -19.66 14.94 -2.12
CA LYS A 117 -19.91 15.01 -0.68
C LYS A 117 -19.34 16.28 -0.05
N SER A 118 -18.08 16.62 -0.37
CA SER A 118 -17.41 17.83 0.11
C SER A 118 -18.16 19.10 -0.30
N GLN A 119 -18.68 19.14 -1.53
CA GLN A 119 -19.47 20.27 -2.02
C GLN A 119 -20.80 20.43 -1.26
N HIS A 120 -21.52 19.33 -1.02
CA HIS A 120 -22.78 19.34 -0.25
C HIS A 120 -22.56 19.68 1.23
N GLU A 121 -21.37 19.42 1.76
CA GLU A 121 -20.95 19.86 3.09
C GLU A 121 -20.47 21.31 3.14
N GLY A 122 -20.48 22.04 2.01
CA GLY A 122 -20.03 23.43 1.94
C GLY A 122 -18.50 23.60 2.03
N LYS A 123 -17.72 22.51 1.89
CA LYS A 123 -16.25 22.53 1.94
C LYS A 123 -15.58 22.77 0.58
N GLY A 124 -16.38 22.86 -0.49
CA GLY A 124 -15.90 23.07 -1.86
C GLY A 124 -15.64 21.76 -2.61
N SER A 125 -15.36 21.88 -3.91
CA SER A 125 -15.11 20.75 -4.81
C SER A 125 -13.65 20.28 -4.71
N ILE A 126 -13.44 18.97 -4.75
CA ILE A 126 -12.12 18.33 -4.77
C ILE A 126 -11.83 17.91 -6.21
N HIS A 127 -10.75 18.41 -6.78
CA HIS A 127 -10.37 18.11 -8.16
C HIS A 127 -9.13 17.20 -8.20
N LYS A 128 -8.99 16.43 -9.27
CA LYS A 128 -7.78 15.63 -9.53
C LYS A 128 -6.64 16.56 -9.89
N THR A 129 -5.57 16.53 -9.11
CA THR A 129 -4.34 17.30 -9.37
C THR A 129 -3.43 16.55 -10.34
N HIS A 130 -3.23 15.25 -10.12
CA HIS A 130 -2.45 14.38 -11.00
C HIS A 130 -2.79 12.89 -10.77
N ASP A 131 -2.35 12.04 -11.69
CA ASP A 131 -2.37 10.58 -11.54
C ASP A 131 -1.33 10.10 -10.51
N GLY A 132 -1.63 9.01 -9.82
CA GLY A 132 -0.79 8.43 -8.77
C GLY A 132 -1.08 8.97 -7.37
N GLU A 133 -0.36 8.45 -6.39
CA GLU A 133 -0.49 8.89 -5.00
C GLU A 133 0.05 10.32 -4.81
N CYS A 134 -0.53 11.07 -3.89
CA CYS A 134 0.03 12.35 -3.46
C CYS A 134 1.44 12.18 -2.88
N LYS A 135 2.24 13.25 -2.93
CA LYS A 135 3.57 13.27 -2.31
C LYS A 135 3.47 13.25 -0.79
N PHE A 136 4.32 12.48 -0.11
CA PHE A 136 4.43 12.45 1.35
C PHE A 136 5.86 12.13 1.79
N ALA A 137 6.22 12.60 2.98
CA ALA A 137 7.52 12.36 3.59
C ALA A 137 7.72 10.87 3.89
N PRO A 138 8.97 10.37 3.99
CA PRO A 138 9.22 8.95 4.15
C PRO A 138 8.68 8.43 5.49
N LEU A 139 8.11 7.23 5.47
CA LEU A 139 7.54 6.54 6.63
C LEU A 139 8.21 5.18 6.79
N ILE A 140 8.77 4.91 7.96
CA ILE A 140 9.37 3.60 8.27
C ILE A 140 8.25 2.63 8.64
N ILE A 141 8.02 1.64 7.77
CA ILE A 141 7.05 0.56 7.98
C ILE A 141 7.69 -0.58 8.78
N VAL A 142 8.96 -0.89 8.50
CA VAL A 142 9.71 -1.91 9.23
C VAL A 142 10.98 -1.29 9.79
N SER A 143 11.07 -1.24 11.12
CA SER A 143 12.25 -0.75 11.83
C SER A 143 13.36 -1.80 11.93
N PRO A 144 14.64 -1.38 11.97
CA PRO A 144 15.77 -2.26 12.25
C PRO A 144 15.61 -3.00 13.58
N ARG A 145 16.02 -4.27 13.61
CA ARG A 145 15.88 -5.13 14.80
C ARG A 145 17.05 -4.97 15.76
N LYS A 146 16.87 -5.49 16.98
CA LYS A 146 17.95 -5.70 17.94
C LYS A 146 18.51 -7.10 17.77
N ILE A 147 19.82 -7.23 17.59
CA ILE A 147 20.52 -8.48 17.32
C ILE A 147 21.53 -8.75 18.43
N HIS A 148 21.59 -10.00 18.88
CA HIS A 148 22.60 -10.51 19.79
C HIS A 148 23.28 -11.70 19.12
N ASN A 149 24.58 -11.59 18.84
CA ASN A 149 25.32 -12.67 18.20
C ASN A 149 26.75 -12.75 18.72
N VAL A 150 27.54 -13.68 18.17
CA VAL A 150 28.94 -13.90 18.56
C VAL A 150 29.91 -13.41 17.49
N THR A 151 31.16 -13.14 17.89
CA THR A 151 32.24 -12.80 16.95
C THR A 151 32.42 -13.89 15.88
N GLY A 152 32.67 -13.49 14.63
CA GLY A 152 32.82 -14.38 13.48
C GLY A 152 31.51 -14.75 12.77
N SER A 153 30.35 -14.39 13.33
CA SER A 153 29.05 -14.60 12.70
C SER A 153 28.79 -13.61 11.56
N GLN A 154 27.76 -13.88 10.76
CA GLN A 154 27.21 -12.95 9.77
C GLN A 154 25.83 -12.47 10.25
N VAL A 155 25.58 -11.16 10.17
CA VAL A 155 24.29 -10.56 10.55
C VAL A 155 23.85 -9.51 9.53
N TYR A 156 22.56 -9.19 9.51
CA TYR A 156 22.02 -8.08 8.74
C TYR A 156 20.98 -7.31 9.54
N LEU A 157 20.94 -5.99 9.35
CA LEU A 157 19.82 -5.14 9.74
C LEU A 157 19.07 -4.71 8.48
N SER A 158 17.77 -4.50 8.60
CA SER A 158 16.93 -4.03 7.50
C SER A 158 15.97 -2.93 7.96
N CYS A 159 15.68 -1.98 7.09
CA CYS A 159 14.56 -1.06 7.25
C CYS A 159 13.73 -1.03 5.97
N GLU A 160 12.42 -0.88 6.12
CA GLU A 160 11.49 -0.72 5.01
C GLU A 160 10.77 0.62 5.13
N VAL A 161 10.79 1.38 4.05
CA VAL A 161 10.35 2.77 4.02
C VAL A 161 9.40 2.97 2.86
N LYS A 162 8.26 3.61 3.10
CA LYS A 162 7.33 4.05 2.06
C LYS A 162 7.37 5.56 1.91
N ALA A 163 7.51 6.06 0.68
CA ALA A 163 7.53 7.49 0.40
C ALA A 163 7.16 7.80 -1.05
N VAL A 164 6.59 8.98 -1.28
CA VAL A 164 6.34 9.52 -2.63
C VAL A 164 6.90 10.93 -2.72
N PRO A 165 7.92 11.20 -3.57
CA PRO A 165 8.67 10.24 -4.39
C PRO A 165 9.52 9.24 -3.56
N THR A 166 10.04 8.22 -4.25
CA THR A 166 10.94 7.19 -3.70
C THR A 166 12.07 7.82 -2.89
N PRO A 167 12.34 7.35 -1.66
CA PRO A 167 13.30 7.99 -0.78
C PRO A 167 14.73 7.52 -1.04
N ILE A 168 15.71 8.32 -0.61
CA ILE A 168 17.11 7.91 -0.47
C ILE A 168 17.27 7.33 0.93
N ILE A 169 17.73 6.07 1.02
CA ILE A 169 18.01 5.39 2.29
C ILE A 169 19.52 5.38 2.54
N THR A 170 19.92 5.92 3.69
CA THR A 170 21.31 5.96 4.15
C THR A 170 21.41 5.22 5.48
N TRP A 171 22.40 4.33 5.60
CA TRP A 171 22.71 3.67 6.86
C TRP A 171 23.86 4.39 7.56
N ARG A 172 23.72 4.58 8.87
CA ARG A 172 24.70 5.28 9.70
C ARG A 172 24.99 4.48 10.95
N LYS A 173 26.25 4.43 11.40
CA LYS A 173 26.57 3.96 12.75
C LYS A 173 26.55 5.15 13.70
N VAL A 174 25.82 5.01 14.80
CA VAL A 174 25.76 6.05 15.84
C VAL A 174 26.96 5.84 16.75
N THR A 175 27.82 6.85 16.79
CA THR A 175 28.97 6.92 17.70
C THR A 175 28.82 8.12 18.63
N GLU A 176 29.64 8.17 19.67
CA GLU A 176 29.61 9.26 20.64
C GLU A 176 30.99 9.90 20.69
N SER A 177 31.04 11.23 20.52
CA SER A 177 32.27 11.98 20.68
C SER A 177 32.74 11.98 22.14
N PRO A 178 34.03 12.28 22.43
CA PRO A 178 34.53 12.43 23.79
C PRO A 178 33.78 13.50 24.62
N LYS A 179 33.05 14.40 23.95
CA LYS A 179 32.23 15.45 24.57
C LYS A 179 30.76 15.05 24.77
N GLY A 180 30.40 13.79 24.51
CA GLY A 180 29.03 13.27 24.65
C GLY A 180 28.08 13.65 23.51
N THR A 181 28.59 14.27 22.43
CA THR A 181 27.77 14.59 21.25
C THR A 181 27.65 13.35 20.36
N LYS A 182 26.43 13.02 19.92
CA LYS A 182 26.19 11.95 18.95
C LYS A 182 26.82 12.30 17.60
N LEU A 183 27.59 11.38 17.07
CA LEU A 183 28.18 11.41 15.74
C LEU A 183 27.53 10.33 14.88
N PHE A 184 27.43 10.59 13.58
CA PHE A 184 26.85 9.66 12.63
C PHE A 184 27.86 9.37 11.53
N GLU A 185 28.30 8.12 11.47
CA GLU A 185 29.24 7.65 10.45
C GLU A 185 28.46 6.94 9.34
N GLU A 186 28.49 7.47 8.12
CA GLU A 186 27.82 6.85 6.97
C GLU A 186 28.45 5.49 6.62
N LEU A 187 27.61 4.50 6.32
CA LEU A 187 28.01 3.15 5.94
C LEU A 187 27.96 2.97 4.42
N PRO A 188 28.85 2.14 3.83
CA PRO A 188 29.82 1.26 4.51
C PRO A 188 31.07 1.98 5.03
N GLY A 189 31.37 3.19 4.56
CA GLY A 189 32.63 3.89 4.87
C GLY A 189 33.84 3.06 4.42
N ASP A 190 34.92 3.09 5.22
CA ASP A 190 36.15 2.31 4.98
C ASP A 190 36.12 0.90 5.61
N ARG A 191 34.95 0.43 6.06
CA ARG A 191 34.81 -0.86 6.75
C ARG A 191 34.76 -2.01 5.76
N VAL A 192 35.75 -2.90 5.83
CA VAL A 192 35.87 -4.06 4.92
C VAL A 192 34.83 -5.15 5.17
N ASN A 193 34.27 -5.23 6.37
CA ASN A 193 33.31 -6.26 6.78
C ASN A 193 31.84 -5.79 6.65
N VAL A 194 31.58 -4.60 6.08
CA VAL A 194 30.24 -4.01 5.98
C VAL A 194 29.84 -3.85 4.51
N ALA A 195 28.63 -4.28 4.19
CA ALA A 195 28.02 -4.05 2.88
C ALA A 195 26.61 -3.45 3.04
N VAL A 196 26.32 -2.39 2.30
CA VAL A 196 25.00 -1.74 2.27
C VAL A 196 24.33 -2.00 0.93
N GLN A 197 23.05 -2.35 0.95
CA GLN A 197 22.23 -2.50 -0.25
C GLN A 197 20.89 -1.81 -0.06
N VAL A 198 20.38 -1.19 -1.10
CA VAL A 198 19.03 -0.61 -1.15
C VAL A 198 18.34 -1.14 -2.39
N ARG A 199 17.11 -1.63 -2.27
CA ARG A 199 16.29 -2.07 -3.39
C ARG A 199 14.85 -1.57 -3.22
N GLY A 200 14.09 -1.58 -4.32
CA GLY A 200 12.64 -1.43 -4.25
C GLY A 200 12.03 -2.46 -3.30
N GLY A 201 11.04 -2.02 -2.53
CA GLY A 201 10.29 -2.86 -1.60
C GLY A 201 9.28 -3.76 -2.31
N PRO A 202 8.52 -4.56 -1.55
CA PRO A 202 7.56 -5.51 -2.09
C PRO A 202 6.35 -4.82 -2.75
N SER A 203 5.98 -3.61 -2.29
CA SER A 203 4.84 -2.85 -2.83
C SER A 203 5.29 -1.54 -3.51
N ARG A 204 4.35 -0.91 -4.22
CA ARG A 204 4.59 0.40 -4.86
C ARG A 204 5.00 1.44 -3.81
N HIS A 205 5.98 2.27 -4.18
CA HIS A 205 6.51 3.36 -3.34
C HIS A 205 7.24 2.89 -2.07
N GLU A 206 7.52 1.59 -1.93
CA GLU A 206 8.34 1.05 -0.86
C GLU A 206 9.80 0.88 -1.32
N CYS A 207 10.72 1.04 -0.39
CA CYS A 207 12.14 0.74 -0.53
C CYS A 207 12.64 0.05 0.72
N THR A 208 13.49 -0.95 0.54
CA THR A 208 14.11 -1.68 1.63
C THR A 208 15.62 -1.45 1.58
N GLY A 209 16.19 -1.06 2.71
CA GLY A 209 17.62 -0.93 2.91
C GLY A 209 18.13 -2.04 3.83
N TRP A 210 19.28 -2.61 3.50
CA TRP A 210 19.98 -3.62 4.29
C TRP A 210 21.41 -3.19 4.57
N VAL A 211 21.87 -3.45 5.78
CA VAL A 211 23.29 -3.47 6.12
C VAL A 211 23.68 -4.86 6.58
N MET A 212 24.67 -5.45 5.93
CA MET A 212 25.24 -6.77 6.25
C MET A 212 26.62 -6.59 6.88
N LEU A 213 26.89 -7.32 7.96
CA LEU A 213 28.19 -7.35 8.63
C LEU A 213 28.71 -8.79 8.64
N SER A 214 29.90 -9.01 8.07
CA SER A 214 30.55 -10.32 7.99
C SER A 214 32.08 -10.21 7.74
N PRO A 215 32.92 -10.84 8.57
CA PRO A 215 32.60 -11.42 9.87
C PRO A 215 32.31 -10.33 10.91
N LEU A 216 31.45 -10.64 11.88
CA LEU A 216 31.13 -9.75 12.99
C LEU A 216 32.29 -9.66 13.98
N THR A 217 32.72 -8.46 14.32
CA THR A 217 33.78 -8.19 15.32
C THR A 217 33.22 -7.46 16.54
N LYS A 218 34.01 -7.30 17.61
CA LYS A 218 33.53 -6.61 18.82
C LYS A 218 33.33 -5.11 18.56
N GLU A 219 34.11 -4.55 17.64
CA GLU A 219 34.04 -3.16 17.20
C GLU A 219 32.71 -2.85 16.51
N ASP A 220 32.04 -3.85 15.92
CA ASP A 220 30.73 -3.71 15.28
C ASP A 220 29.57 -3.56 16.30
N GLU A 221 29.82 -3.79 17.58
CA GLU A 221 28.82 -3.54 18.62
C GLU A 221 28.40 -2.06 18.62
N GLY A 222 27.10 -1.81 18.75
CA GLY A 222 26.58 -0.46 18.83
C GLY A 222 25.20 -0.28 18.22
N THR A 223 24.84 0.98 18.01
CA THR A 223 23.56 1.40 17.44
C THR A 223 23.74 1.81 15.99
N TYR A 224 22.83 1.36 15.14
CA TYR A 224 22.81 1.59 13.71
C TYR A 224 21.50 2.26 13.34
N GLN A 225 21.57 3.34 12.58
CA GLN A 225 20.43 4.13 12.17
C GLN A 225 20.19 3.95 10.67
N CYS A 226 18.95 3.60 10.31
CA CYS A 226 18.45 3.78 8.96
C CYS A 226 17.81 5.17 8.88
N HIS A 227 18.34 6.02 8.01
CA HIS A 227 17.83 7.37 7.74
C HIS A 227 17.29 7.42 6.31
N ALA A 228 16.08 7.94 6.14
CA ALA A 228 15.43 8.03 4.85
C ALA A 228 14.94 9.44 4.56
N THR A 229 15.19 9.92 3.33
CA THR A 229 14.91 11.30 2.92
C THR A 229 14.21 11.35 1.57
N ASN A 230 13.28 12.27 1.39
CA ASN A 230 12.79 12.69 0.08
C ASN A 230 12.53 14.21 0.08
N MET A 231 12.00 14.75 -1.03
CA MET A 231 11.77 16.19 -1.17
C MET A 231 10.72 16.77 -0.19
N VAL A 232 9.92 15.94 0.47
CA VAL A 232 8.88 16.36 1.41
C VAL A 232 9.38 16.33 2.85
N GLY A 233 10.34 15.45 3.18
CA GLY A 233 10.90 15.38 4.52
C GLY A 233 11.79 14.17 4.75
N GLU A 234 12.01 13.84 6.02
CA GLU A 234 12.90 12.77 6.45
C GLU A 234 12.35 11.98 7.65
N THR A 235 12.89 10.79 7.86
CA THR A 235 12.57 9.91 8.99
C THR A 235 13.78 9.03 9.32
N TRP A 236 13.82 8.46 10.52
CA TRP A 236 14.87 7.52 10.92
C TRP A 236 14.38 6.50 11.95
N ALA A 237 15.05 5.35 11.99
CA ALA A 237 14.87 4.33 13.02
C ALA A 237 16.19 3.63 13.33
N ASP A 238 16.33 3.24 14.60
CA ASP A 238 17.55 2.66 15.15
C ASP A 238 17.40 1.14 15.37
N GLY A 239 18.48 0.41 15.12
CA GLY A 239 18.68 -0.99 15.51
C GLY A 239 19.97 -1.14 16.30
N THR A 240 20.10 -2.22 17.07
CA THR A 240 21.27 -2.43 17.93
C THR A 240 21.90 -3.79 17.68
N ILE A 241 23.22 -3.85 17.60
CA ILE A 241 23.97 -5.10 17.53
C ILE A 241 24.76 -5.25 18.83
N LYS A 242 24.56 -6.36 19.54
CA LYS A 242 25.36 -6.77 20.70
C LYS A 242 26.19 -8.01 20.34
N VAL A 243 27.48 -7.96 20.63
CA VAL A 243 28.45 -8.97 20.23
C VAL A 243 29.09 -9.62 21.45
N THR A 244 28.98 -10.93 21.52
CA THR A 244 29.65 -11.75 22.55
C THR A 244 30.89 -12.41 21.96
N GLU A 245 32.03 -12.36 22.65
CA GLU A 245 33.24 -13.03 22.17
C GLU A 245 33.07 -14.55 22.14
N HIS A 246 33.34 -15.15 20.99
CA HIS A 246 33.32 -16.59 20.83
C HIS A 246 34.57 -17.22 21.46
N ASN A 247 34.45 -17.67 22.71
CA ASN A 247 35.55 -18.27 23.48
C ASN A 247 35.87 -19.70 23.04
N ALA A 248 36.44 -19.88 21.84
CA ALA A 248 36.97 -21.16 21.36
C ALA A 248 38.09 -21.74 22.27
N ARG A 249 38.66 -20.91 23.16
CA ARG A 249 39.69 -21.30 24.13
C ARG A 249 39.17 -22.11 25.33
N ARG A 250 37.86 -22.05 25.66
CA ARG A 250 37.30 -22.79 26.81
C ARG A 250 37.07 -24.28 26.55
N ILE A 251 36.91 -24.68 25.28
CA ILE A 251 36.68 -26.07 24.90
C ILE A 251 37.99 -26.88 24.90
N LYS A 252 39.12 -26.29 24.49
CA LYS A 252 40.42 -26.98 24.52
C LYS A 252 40.94 -27.29 25.92
N ARG A 253 40.59 -26.49 26.95
CA ARG A 253 41.00 -26.76 28.35
C ARG A 253 40.25 -27.91 29.02
N ARG A 254 39.07 -28.31 28.53
CA ARG A 254 38.36 -29.51 29.05
C ARG A 254 38.88 -30.82 28.47
N ASN A 255 39.46 -30.81 27.27
CA ASN A 255 39.98 -32.02 26.60
C ASN A 255 41.45 -32.36 26.91
N HIS A 256 42.17 -31.53 27.67
CA HIS A 256 43.57 -31.79 28.07
C HIS A 256 43.75 -32.06 29.57
N GLY A 257 42.68 -32.15 30.35
CA GLY A 257 42.72 -32.35 31.81
C GLY A 257 42.42 -33.78 32.28
N GLY A 258 42.35 -34.77 31.38
CA GLY A 258 41.90 -36.13 31.70
C GLY A 258 42.73 -37.22 31.03
N SER A 259 44.03 -37.31 31.33
CA SER A 259 44.79 -38.55 31.19
C SER A 259 46.09 -38.49 31.99
N THR A 260 46.01 -38.81 33.27
CA THR A 260 47.15 -39.37 34.04
C THR A 260 46.60 -40.22 35.20
N SER A 261 46.39 -41.51 34.93
CA SER A 261 46.45 -42.59 35.94
C SER A 261 47.43 -43.62 35.36
N LYS A 262 48.70 -43.55 35.78
CA LYS A 262 49.35 -44.45 36.75
C LYS A 262 49.28 -45.92 36.33
N VAL A 263 50.42 -46.41 35.83
CA VAL A 263 50.85 -47.82 35.82
C VAL A 263 51.34 -48.16 37.22
#